data_AF-A0A435G816-F1
#
_entry.id   AF-A0A435G816-F1
#
_cell.length_a   1.000
_cell.length_b   1.000
_cell.length_c   1.000
_cell.angle_alpha   90.00
_cell.angle_beta   90.00
_cell.angle_gamma   90.00
#
_symmetry.space_group_name_H-M   'P 1'
#
loop_
_entity.id
_entity.type
_entity.pdbx_description
1 polymer ?
#
loop_
_entity_poly.entity_id
_entity_poly.type
_entity_poly.pdbx_seq_one_letter_code
_entity_poly.pdbx_strand_id
1 'polypeptide(L)'
;MAEIVFQRAGDCLQAFNKDAIIVADILGLAVTRAPEDDADMVGMPNHAQADSFAALYAASHKPHLIAKTEALDEIWRRTHADFRGIVDGKRTLIVFRHDGPTLVPLDDLTPAEIARLYPREL
;
A
#
# COMPACT_ATOMS: atom_id res chain seq x y z
N MET A 1 -15.19 1.39 -10.49
CA MET A 1 -15.18 1.43 -9.01
C MET A 1 -13.73 1.48 -8.60
N ALA A 2 -13.27 2.51 -7.89
CA ALA A 2 -11.84 2.66 -7.60
C ALA A 2 -11.41 1.69 -6.48
N GLU A 3 -10.31 0.97 -6.67
CA GLU A 3 -9.76 0.04 -5.68
C GLU A 3 -8.96 0.78 -4.60
N ILE A 4 -9.20 0.42 -3.34
CA ILE A 4 -8.51 0.91 -2.15
C ILE A 4 -7.73 -0.25 -1.54
N VAL A 5 -6.41 -0.09 -1.44
CA VAL A 5 -5.53 -1.17 -0.97
C VAL A 5 -5.30 -1.03 0.53
N PHE A 6 -5.60 -2.11 1.25
CA PHE A 6 -5.32 -2.24 2.68
C PHE A 6 -4.22 -3.26 2.91
N GLN A 7 -3.36 -2.96 3.89
CA GLN A 7 -2.37 -3.88 4.44
C GLN A 7 -2.67 -4.15 5.91
N ARG A 8 -2.37 -5.35 6.39
CA ARG A 8 -2.51 -5.69 7.81
C ARG A 8 -1.23 -5.34 8.57
N ALA A 9 -1.36 -4.60 9.65
CA ALA A 9 -0.29 -4.26 10.59
C ALA A 9 -0.77 -4.50 12.02
N GLY A 10 -0.37 -5.64 12.61
CA GLY A 10 -0.82 -6.05 13.94
C GLY A 10 -2.35 -6.21 14.01
N ASP A 11 -2.97 -5.46 14.92
CA ASP A 11 -4.41 -5.42 15.15
C ASP A 11 -5.17 -4.43 14.25
N CYS A 12 -4.47 -3.77 13.33
CA CYS A 12 -5.03 -2.75 12.45
C CYS A 12 -4.91 -3.12 10.95
N LEU A 13 -5.83 -2.56 10.17
CA LEU A 13 -5.76 -2.45 8.72
C LEU A 13 -5.36 -1.02 8.38
N GLN A 14 -4.39 -0.87 7.48
CA GLN A 14 -3.83 0.41 7.10
C GLN A 14 -3.96 0.63 5.60
N ALA A 15 -4.37 1.85 5.23
CA ALA A 15 -4.29 2.37 3.87
C ALA A 15 -3.31 3.54 3.85
N PHE A 16 -2.68 3.77 2.69
CA PHE A 16 -1.57 4.72 2.54
C PHE A 16 -1.77 5.65 1.34
N ASN A 17 -1.03 6.75 1.31
CA ASN A 17 -1.04 7.73 0.23
C ASN A 17 -2.47 8.24 -0.04
N LYS A 18 -2.86 8.35 -1.32
CA LYS A 18 -4.19 8.79 -1.75
C LYS A 18 -5.34 7.96 -1.14
N ASP A 19 -5.12 6.66 -0.95
CA ASP A 19 -6.13 5.78 -0.36
C ASP A 19 -6.42 6.18 1.09
N ALA A 20 -5.40 6.58 1.84
CA ALA A 20 -5.57 7.03 3.22
C ALA A 20 -6.49 8.24 3.32
N ILE A 21 -6.32 9.21 2.42
CA ILE A 21 -7.14 10.43 2.38
C ILE A 21 -8.61 10.08 2.07
N ILE A 22 -8.84 9.21 1.08
CA ILE A 22 -10.19 8.78 0.69
C ILE A 22 -10.89 8.03 1.83
N VAL A 23 -10.19 7.08 2.45
CA VAL A 23 -10.73 6.27 3.55
C VAL A 23 -11.02 7.16 4.77
N ALA A 24 -10.12 8.09 5.08
CA ALA A 24 -10.30 9.04 6.17
C ALA A 24 -11.55 9.92 5.99
N ASP A 25 -11.76 10.45 4.78
CA ASP A 25 -12.94 11.27 4.45
C ASP A 25 -14.25 10.46 4.58
N ILE A 26 -14.31 9.25 4.01
CA ILE A 26 -15.51 8.41 4.04
C ILE A 26 -15.85 7.92 5.45
N LEU A 27 -14.84 7.53 6.23
CA LEU A 27 -15.03 6.93 7.55
C LEU A 27 -14.96 7.94 8.70
N GLY A 28 -14.69 9.23 8.41
CA GLY A 28 -14.50 10.26 9.44
C GLY A 28 -13.30 10.00 10.34
N LEU A 29 -12.22 9.43 9.80
CA LEU A 29 -10.99 9.12 10.52
C LEU A 29 -9.94 10.22 10.33
N ALA A 30 -8.96 10.29 11.23
CA ALA A 30 -7.83 11.19 11.08
C ALA A 30 -6.76 10.58 10.15
N VAL A 31 -6.25 11.37 9.20
CA VAL A 31 -5.02 11.04 8.47
C VAL A 31 -3.82 11.31 9.38
N THR A 32 -2.91 10.36 9.42
CA THR A 32 -1.65 10.38 10.17
C THR A 32 -0.47 10.23 9.22
N ARG A 33 0.76 10.31 9.74
CA ARG A 33 1.99 10.11 8.98
C ARG A 33 2.59 8.73 9.26
N ALA A 34 2.94 8.00 8.20
CA ALA A 34 3.63 6.73 8.32
C ALA A 34 5.05 6.95 8.87
N PRO A 35 5.48 6.18 9.88
CA PRO A 35 6.80 6.38 10.51
C PRO A 35 7.97 6.02 9.59
N GLU A 36 7.75 5.19 8.55
CA GLU A 36 8.82 4.70 7.67
C GLU A 36 9.24 5.74 6.61
N ASP A 37 8.28 6.52 6.10
CA ASP A 37 8.51 7.41 4.94
C ASP A 37 7.63 8.68 4.93
N ASP A 38 6.98 9.02 6.04
CA ASP A 38 6.13 10.22 6.20
C ASP A 38 4.93 10.30 5.24
N ALA A 39 4.57 9.17 4.60
CA ALA A 39 3.39 9.09 3.74
C ALA A 39 2.08 9.29 4.53
N ASP A 40 1.04 9.79 3.85
CA ASP A 40 -0.31 9.82 4.43
C ASP A 40 -0.75 8.39 4.77
N MET A 41 -1.28 8.18 5.97
CA MET A 41 -1.70 6.88 6.48
C MET A 41 -2.97 6.99 7.30
N VAL A 42 -3.88 6.04 7.13
CA VAL A 42 -5.02 5.84 8.03
C VAL A 42 -5.05 4.41 8.50
N GLY A 43 -5.27 4.21 9.79
CA GLY A 43 -5.43 2.91 10.42
C GLY A 43 -6.85 2.74 10.93
N MET A 44 -7.39 1.54 10.76
CA MET A 44 -8.64 1.13 11.40
C MET A 44 -8.45 -0.23 12.07
N PRO A 45 -9.14 -0.51 13.19
CA PRO A 45 -8.96 -1.77 13.88
C PRO A 45 -9.55 -2.94 13.07
N ASN A 46 -8.92 -4.11 13.15
CA ASN A 46 -9.33 -5.32 12.43
C ASN A 46 -10.80 -5.71 12.69
N HIS A 47 -11.30 -5.50 13.91
CA HIS A 47 -12.67 -5.84 14.26
C HIS A 47 -13.73 -4.93 13.61
N ALA A 48 -13.34 -3.74 13.14
CA ALA A 48 -14.22 -2.82 12.42
C ALA A 48 -14.22 -3.06 10.89
N GLN A 49 -13.45 -4.03 10.39
CA GLN A 49 -13.26 -4.26 8.96
C GLN A 49 -14.59 -4.39 8.19
N ALA A 50 -15.53 -5.18 8.70
CA ALA A 50 -16.78 -5.45 8.00
C ALA A 50 -17.61 -4.17 7.77
N ASP A 51 -17.80 -3.37 8.82
CA ASP A 51 -18.59 -2.15 8.76
C ASP A 51 -17.88 -1.08 7.91
N SER A 52 -16.56 -0.92 8.08
CA SER A 52 -15.77 0.01 7.28
C SER A 52 -15.77 -0.35 5.80
N PHE A 53 -15.63 -1.64 5.46
CA PHE A 53 -15.67 -2.08 4.07
C PHE A 53 -17.06 -1.87 3.45
N ALA A 54 -18.14 -2.10 4.20
CA ALA A 54 -19.49 -1.83 3.74
C ALA A 54 -19.69 -0.33 3.40
N ALA A 55 -19.18 0.58 4.25
CA ALA A 55 -19.22 2.01 3.98
C ALA A 55 -18.43 2.40 2.72
N LEU A 56 -17.25 1.81 2.50
CA LEU A 56 -16.45 2.04 1.29
C LEU A 56 -17.17 1.54 0.03
N TYR A 57 -17.80 0.36 0.08
CA TYR A 57 -18.61 -0.13 -1.04
C TYR A 57 -19.79 0.79 -1.34
N ALA A 58 -20.50 1.26 -0.31
CA ALA A 58 -21.60 2.22 -0.48
C ALA A 58 -21.12 3.54 -1.13
N ALA A 59 -19.88 3.93 -0.87
CA ALA A 59 -19.21 5.07 -1.51
C ALA A 59 -18.59 4.76 -2.88
N SER A 60 -18.88 3.60 -3.49
CA SER A 60 -18.31 3.18 -4.79
C SER A 60 -16.79 3.03 -4.80
N HIS A 61 -16.24 2.52 -3.70
CA HIS A 61 -14.85 2.09 -3.58
C HIS A 61 -14.77 0.59 -3.25
N LYS A 62 -13.83 -0.11 -3.89
CA LYS A 62 -13.59 -1.54 -3.66
C LYS A 62 -12.42 -1.70 -2.68
N PRO A 63 -12.65 -1.97 -1.39
CA PRO A 63 -11.56 -2.31 -0.48
C PRO A 63 -10.95 -3.67 -0.88
N HIS A 64 -9.62 -3.74 -0.91
CA HIS A 64 -8.85 -4.94 -1.22
C HIS A 64 -7.75 -5.12 -0.18
N LEU A 65 -7.80 -6.22 0.57
CA LEU A 65 -6.79 -6.55 1.58
C LEU A 65 -5.70 -7.39 0.93
N ILE A 66 -4.46 -6.90 0.92
CA ILE A 66 -3.31 -7.60 0.34
C ILE A 66 -2.41 -8.20 1.42
N ALA A 67 -1.92 -9.41 1.19
CA ALA A 67 -0.83 -9.99 1.96
C ALA A 67 0.50 -9.42 1.46
N LYS A 68 1.44 -9.11 2.37
CA LYS A 68 2.75 -8.51 2.01
C LYS A 68 3.47 -9.36 0.96
N THR A 69 3.58 -10.67 1.16
CA THR A 69 4.30 -11.57 0.24
C THR A 69 3.70 -11.60 -1.16
N GLU A 70 2.37 -11.70 -1.27
CA GLU A 70 1.66 -11.68 -2.55
C GLU A 70 1.84 -10.34 -3.27
N ALA A 71 1.78 -9.24 -2.52
CA ALA A 71 2.00 -7.90 -3.05
C ALA A 71 3.41 -7.73 -3.61
N LEU A 72 4.43 -8.21 -2.89
CA LEU A 72 5.82 -8.16 -3.34
C LEU A 72 6.04 -8.98 -4.61
N ASP A 73 5.46 -10.18 -4.69
CA ASP A 73 5.58 -11.02 -5.89
C ASP A 73 4.91 -10.37 -7.11
N GLU A 74 3.75 -9.76 -6.93
CA GLU A 74 3.02 -9.08 -7.99
C GLU A 74 3.73 -7.77 -8.42
N ILE A 75 4.22 -6.97 -7.47
CA ILE A 75 5.07 -5.79 -7.73
C ILE A 75 6.29 -6.21 -8.54
N TRP A 76 6.99 -7.24 -8.08
CA TRP A 76 8.15 -7.78 -8.79
C TRP A 76 7.74 -8.12 -10.22
N ARG A 77 6.71 -8.95 -10.42
CA ARG A 77 6.25 -9.45 -11.72
C ARG A 77 5.87 -8.34 -12.70
N ARG A 78 5.21 -7.27 -12.23
CA ARG A 78 4.76 -6.15 -13.06
C ARG A 78 5.82 -5.09 -13.31
N THR A 79 6.83 -4.99 -12.45
CA THR A 79 7.93 -4.04 -12.66
C THR A 79 8.70 -4.41 -13.92
N HIS A 80 8.91 -3.44 -14.81
CA HIS A 80 9.63 -3.66 -16.06
C HIS A 80 11.08 -4.11 -15.78
N ALA A 81 11.64 -4.94 -16.66
CA ALA A 81 12.94 -5.57 -16.45
C ALA A 81 14.08 -4.56 -16.22
N ASP A 82 14.02 -3.40 -16.87
CA ASP A 82 15.03 -2.34 -16.71
C ASP A 82 15.04 -1.71 -15.29
N PHE A 83 13.94 -1.84 -14.53
CA PHE A 83 13.80 -1.27 -13.19
C PHE A 83 13.87 -2.32 -12.08
N ARG A 84 14.16 -3.58 -12.39
CA ARG A 84 14.30 -4.65 -11.40
C ARG A 84 15.48 -5.55 -11.72
N GLY A 85 16.07 -6.17 -10.70
CA GLY A 85 17.22 -7.05 -10.87
C GLY A 85 17.50 -7.88 -9.63
N ILE A 86 18.49 -8.77 -9.74
CA ILE A 86 19.02 -9.50 -8.59
C ILE A 86 20.36 -8.87 -8.20
N VAL A 87 20.47 -8.40 -6.96
CA VAL A 87 21.70 -7.87 -6.37
C VAL A 87 21.94 -8.59 -5.05
N ASP A 88 23.15 -9.13 -4.87
CA ASP A 88 23.53 -9.94 -3.70
C ASP A 88 22.54 -11.08 -3.39
N GLY A 89 22.00 -11.71 -4.44
CA GLY A 89 21.04 -12.80 -4.34
C GLY A 89 19.62 -12.37 -3.94
N LYS A 90 19.36 -11.07 -3.79
CA LYS A 90 18.04 -10.53 -3.43
C LYS A 90 17.36 -9.89 -4.64
N ARG A 91 16.03 -10.02 -4.70
CA ARG A 91 15.19 -9.25 -5.63
C ARG A 91 15.27 -7.77 -5.24
N THR A 92 15.63 -6.91 -6.18
CA THR A 92 15.76 -5.46 -5.98
C THR A 92 15.06 -4.69 -7.08
N LEU A 93 14.53 -3.51 -6.77
CA LEU A 93 13.93 -2.60 -7.74
C LEU A 93 14.37 -1.16 -7.53
N ILE A 94 14.29 -0.36 -8.59
CA ILE A 94 14.51 1.08 -8.52
C ILE A 94 13.21 1.74 -8.03
N VAL A 95 13.28 2.46 -6.91
CA VAL A 95 12.19 3.27 -6.36
C VAL A 95 12.62 4.73 -6.33
N PHE A 96 11.73 5.64 -6.72
CA PHE A 96 11.97 7.07 -6.58
C PHE A 96 11.57 7.51 -5.16
N ARG A 97 12.59 7.87 -4.37
CA ARG A 97 12.47 8.49 -3.05
C ARG A 97 12.84 9.98 -3.16
N HIS A 98 12.75 10.72 -2.06
CA HIS A 98 12.99 12.17 -2.06
C HIS A 98 14.39 12.57 -2.55
N ASP A 99 15.43 11.78 -2.26
CA ASP A 99 16.81 12.00 -2.72
C ASP A 99 17.09 11.48 -4.14
N GLY A 100 16.07 10.95 -4.83
CA GLY A 100 16.16 10.45 -6.19
C GLY A 100 15.96 8.94 -6.32
N PRO A 101 16.33 8.36 -7.49
CA PRO A 101 16.19 6.93 -7.74
C PRO A 101 17.11 6.13 -6.82
N THR A 102 16.53 5.24 -6.04
CA THR A 102 17.20 4.41 -5.06
C THR A 102 17.00 2.94 -5.44
N LEU A 103 18.06 2.14 -5.40
CA LEU A 103 17.94 0.69 -5.54
C LEU A 103 17.57 0.09 -4.19
N VAL A 104 16.42 -0.59 -4.12
CA VAL A 104 15.84 -1.07 -2.87
C VAL A 104 15.59 -2.58 -2.97
N PRO A 105 16.03 -3.40 -2.00
CA PRO A 105 15.58 -4.78 -1.88
C PRO A 105 14.07 -4.86 -1.74
N LEU A 106 13.44 -5.78 -2.47
CA LEU A 106 11.99 -5.93 -2.54
C LEU A 106 11.35 -6.10 -1.15
N ASP A 107 12.02 -6.84 -0.26
CA ASP A 107 11.54 -7.08 1.11
C ASP A 107 11.63 -5.85 2.02
N ASP A 108 12.46 -4.87 1.64
CA ASP A 108 12.73 -3.61 2.35
C ASP A 108 11.83 -2.45 1.86
N LEU A 109 10.89 -2.73 0.95
CA LEU A 109 9.87 -1.73 0.59
C LEU A 109 9.02 -1.36 1.81
N THR A 110 8.78 -0.07 1.97
CA THR A 110 7.86 0.42 3.00
C THR A 110 6.41 0.02 2.67
N PRO A 111 5.51 -0.03 3.66
CA PRO A 111 4.09 -0.25 3.40
C PRO A 111 3.50 0.75 2.40
N ALA A 112 3.89 2.03 2.46
CA ALA A 112 3.37 3.03 1.53
C ALA A 112 3.94 2.84 0.11
N GLU A 113 5.20 2.42 -0.04
CA GLU A 113 5.79 2.03 -1.33
C GLU A 113 5.05 0.81 -1.91
N ILE A 114 4.75 -0.20 -1.10
CA ILE A 114 3.96 -1.36 -1.52
C ILE A 114 2.57 -0.92 -2.00
N ALA A 115 1.85 -0.09 -1.24
CA ALA A 115 0.52 0.39 -1.60
C ALA A 115 0.50 1.22 -2.90
N ARG A 116 1.59 1.93 -3.20
CA ARG A 116 1.77 2.74 -4.41
C ARG A 116 2.14 1.88 -5.63
N LEU A 117 3.01 0.89 -5.45
CA LEU A 117 3.54 0.05 -6.53
C LEU A 117 2.63 -1.14 -6.85
N TYR A 118 1.77 -1.55 -5.92
CA TYR A 118 0.83 -2.64 -6.13
C TYR A 118 -0.08 -2.33 -7.34
N PRO A 119 -0.16 -3.23 -8.33
CA PRO A 119 -0.96 -2.99 -9.52
C PRO A 119 -2.45 -3.02 -9.17
N ARG A 120 -3.17 -2.06 -9.72
CA ARG A 120 -4.63 -1.96 -9.58
C ARG A 120 -5.25 -2.23 -10.94
N GLU A 121 -6.41 -2.86 -10.96
CA GLU A 121 -7.21 -2.92 -12.17
C GLU A 121 -7.74 -1.50 -12.46
N LEU A 122 -7.33 -0.94 -13.61
CA LEU A 122 -7.76 0.38 -14.11
C LEU A 122 -9.12 0.27 -14.80
#